data_AF-A0A3M1ED31-F1
#
_entry.id   AF-A0A3M1ED31-F1
#
_cell.length_a   1.000
_cell.length_b   1.000
_cell.length_c   1.000
_cell.angle_alpha   90.00
_cell.angle_beta   90.00
_cell.angle_gamma   90.00
#
_symmetry.space_group_name_H-M   'P 1'
#
loop_
_entity.id
_entity.type
_entity.pdbx_description
1 polymer ?
#
loop_
_entity_poly.entity_id
_entity_poly.type
_entity_poly.pdbx_seq_one_letter_code
_entity_poly.pdbx_strand_id
1 'polypeptide(L)'
;HANEYLWKAANSLFGEQAPQRNPWVEQQTLAMLSGQTERVIADLRALAQQAQRTKAQRKALETAANYFQRNLPFMRYHEYLAHGWPIASGVIEGACRHLVKDRCELSGMRWSQAGAENLLRLRAVAENGDWDHYHQFRKQQRHQRLYLSPSQRCRTPEEQALARASSSGKIISFQQAVEGRRQPKDQQQRSAA
;
A
#
# COMPACT_ATOMS: atom_id res chain seq x y z
N HIS A 1 -9.95 2.12 16.28
CA HIS A 1 -10.22 2.54 17.69
C HIS A 1 -11.33 3.57 17.82
N ALA A 2 -11.29 4.73 17.16
CA ALA A 2 -12.34 5.77 17.34
C ALA A 2 -13.78 5.24 17.15
N ASN A 3 -14.04 4.49 16.07
CA ASN A 3 -15.35 3.89 15.83
C ASN A 3 -15.79 2.88 16.90
N GLU A 4 -14.87 2.22 17.60
CA GLU A 4 -15.22 1.29 18.68
C GLU A 4 -15.88 2.03 19.85
N TYR A 5 -15.42 3.24 20.17
CA TYR A 5 -16.03 4.09 21.18
C TYR A 5 -17.42 4.59 20.74
N LEU A 6 -17.59 4.94 19.45
CA LEU A 6 -18.92 5.26 18.91
C LEU A 6 -19.86 4.07 18.99
N TRP A 7 -19.43 2.87 18.63
CA TRP A 7 -20.24 1.66 18.72
C TRP A 7 -20.65 1.35 20.16
N LYS A 8 -19.74 1.48 21.13
CA LYS A 8 -20.06 1.31 22.56
C LYS A 8 -21.09 2.35 23.04
N ALA A 9 -20.95 3.60 22.63
CA ALA A 9 -21.93 4.64 22.92
C ALA A 9 -23.30 4.32 22.28
N ALA A 10 -23.33 3.99 20.99
CA ALA A 10 -24.55 3.68 20.26
C ALA A 10 -25.28 2.44 20.82
N ASN A 11 -24.54 1.37 21.13
CA ASN A 11 -25.09 0.18 21.79
C ASN A 11 -25.72 0.53 23.13
N SER A 12 -25.08 1.42 23.91
CA SER A 12 -25.63 1.87 25.19
C SER A 12 -26.86 2.76 25.03
N LEU A 13 -26.91 3.60 23.98
CA LEU A 13 -28.02 4.51 23.73
C LEU A 13 -29.27 3.82 23.19
N PHE A 14 -29.09 2.92 22.23
CA PHE A 14 -30.19 2.38 21.43
C PHE A 14 -30.42 0.88 21.65
N GLY A 15 -29.40 0.15 22.10
CA GLY A 15 -29.38 -1.32 22.09
C GLY A 15 -28.80 -1.88 20.78
N GLU A 16 -28.31 -3.11 20.82
CA GLU A 16 -27.56 -3.71 19.71
C GLU A 16 -28.42 -4.04 18.47
N GLN A 17 -29.73 -4.22 18.66
CA GLN A 17 -30.65 -4.60 17.59
C GLN A 17 -31.48 -3.42 17.08
N ALA A 18 -31.22 -2.21 17.58
CA ALA A 18 -32.03 -1.06 17.24
C ALA A 18 -31.73 -0.51 15.84
N PRO A 19 -32.75 -0.26 14.99
CA PRO A 19 -32.55 0.17 13.61
C PRO A 19 -31.85 1.53 13.50
N GLN A 20 -32.06 2.43 14.47
CA GLN A 20 -31.44 3.75 14.54
C GLN A 20 -29.94 3.71 14.93
N ARG A 21 -29.42 2.57 15.39
CA ARG A 21 -28.04 2.46 15.87
C ARG A 21 -27.02 2.71 14.76
N ASN A 22 -27.15 1.98 13.65
CA ASN A 22 -26.17 2.03 12.57
C ASN A 22 -26.16 3.41 11.88
N PRO A 23 -27.31 4.01 11.51
CA PRO A 23 -27.35 5.36 10.94
C PRO A 23 -26.73 6.40 11.86
N TRP A 24 -26.93 6.30 13.18
CA TRP A 24 -26.31 7.21 14.13
C TRP A 24 -24.78 7.08 14.13
N VAL A 25 -24.24 5.85 14.17
CA VAL A 25 -22.78 5.63 14.11
C VAL A 25 -22.20 6.14 12.79
N GLU A 26 -22.87 5.88 11.68
CA GLU A 26 -22.47 6.36 10.36
C GLU A 26 -22.41 7.89 10.32
N GLN A 27 -23.45 8.57 10.81
CA GLN A 27 -23.51 10.02 10.86
C GLN A 27 -22.36 10.61 11.71
N GLN A 28 -22.12 10.07 12.91
CA GLN A 28 -21.02 10.54 13.77
C GLN A 28 -19.65 10.23 13.15
N THR A 29 -19.50 9.07 12.50
CA THR A 29 -18.27 8.70 11.77
C THR A 29 -18.00 9.69 10.65
N LEU A 30 -19.01 9.98 9.82
CA LEU A 30 -18.90 10.93 8.72
C LEU A 30 -18.53 12.33 9.22
N ALA A 31 -19.13 12.78 10.33
CA ALA A 31 -18.80 14.06 10.95
C ALA A 31 -17.32 14.11 11.37
N MET A 32 -16.80 13.08 12.05
CA MET A 32 -15.37 13.02 12.39
C MET A 32 -14.47 13.00 11.14
N LEU A 33 -14.82 12.21 10.13
CA LEU A 33 -14.06 12.14 8.87
C LEU A 33 -14.06 13.48 8.13
N SER A 34 -15.13 14.27 8.28
CA SER A 34 -15.29 15.61 7.70
C SER A 34 -14.68 16.72 8.56
N GLY A 35 -13.86 16.40 9.56
CA GLY A 35 -13.17 17.38 10.41
C GLY A 35 -14.03 17.99 11.52
N GLN A 36 -15.25 17.49 11.75
CA GLN A 36 -16.17 18.01 12.77
C GLN A 36 -16.05 17.26 14.11
N THR A 37 -14.86 16.73 14.44
CA THR A 37 -14.65 15.94 15.66
C THR A 37 -14.97 16.72 16.94
N GLU A 38 -14.66 18.02 16.99
CA GLU A 38 -15.02 18.89 18.14
C GLU A 38 -16.54 19.00 18.34
N ARG A 39 -17.29 19.11 17.24
CA ARG A 39 -18.76 19.11 17.27
C ARG A 39 -19.28 17.78 17.80
N VAL A 40 -18.74 16.65 17.32
CA VAL A 40 -19.12 15.32 17.83
C VAL A 40 -18.86 15.22 19.35
N ILE A 41 -17.73 15.74 19.84
CA ILE A 41 -17.44 15.78 21.28
C ILE A 41 -18.51 16.58 22.03
N ALA A 42 -18.87 17.76 21.53
CA ALA A 42 -19.90 18.62 22.13
C ALA A 42 -21.27 17.93 22.14
N ASP A 43 -21.68 17.32 21.02
CA ASP A 43 -22.94 16.60 20.87
C ASP A 43 -23.03 15.41 21.84
N LEU A 44 -21.95 14.64 22.00
CA LEU A 44 -21.89 13.53 22.95
C LEU A 44 -22.02 14.01 24.41
N ARG A 45 -21.36 15.12 24.77
CA ARG A 45 -21.47 15.72 26.11
C ARG A 45 -22.87 16.26 26.37
N ALA A 46 -23.48 16.94 25.40
CA ALA A 46 -24.85 17.42 25.49
C ALA A 46 -25.84 16.27 25.66
N LEU A 47 -25.67 15.18 24.90
CA LEU A 47 -26.47 13.96 25.05
C LEU A 47 -26.32 13.37 26.45
N ALA A 48 -25.13 13.37 27.04
CA ALA A 48 -24.88 12.82 28.38
C ALA A 48 -25.59 13.63 29.48
N GLN A 49 -25.76 14.94 29.30
CA GLN A 49 -26.42 15.81 30.28
C GLN A 49 -27.95 15.69 30.29
N GLN A 50 -28.55 15.01 29.32
CA GLN A 50 -30.00 14.85 29.25
C GLN A 50 -30.55 14.05 30.46
N ALA A 51 -31.64 14.55 31.05
CA ALA A 51 -32.22 14.02 32.28
C ALA A 51 -32.59 12.53 32.19
N GLN A 52 -33.14 12.13 31.04
CA GLN A 52 -33.58 10.76 30.74
C GLN A 52 -32.44 9.74 30.57
N ARG A 53 -31.17 10.14 30.61
CA ARG A 53 -30.04 9.22 30.43
C ARG A 53 -29.74 8.44 31.70
N THR A 54 -29.58 7.13 31.54
CA THR A 54 -29.13 6.25 32.63
C THR A 54 -27.66 6.50 32.94
N LYS A 55 -27.22 6.13 34.16
CA LYS A 55 -25.81 6.23 34.56
C LYS A 55 -24.86 5.52 33.59
N ALA A 56 -25.27 4.36 33.06
CA ALA A 56 -24.49 3.61 32.08
C ALA A 56 -24.35 4.38 30.75
N GLN A 57 -25.45 4.96 30.25
CA GLN A 57 -25.44 5.77 29.02
C GLN A 57 -24.56 7.00 29.16
N ARG A 58 -24.67 7.74 30.27
CA ARG A 58 -23.84 8.91 30.54
C ARG A 58 -22.35 8.53 30.52
N LYS A 59 -22.00 7.46 31.24
CA LYS A 59 -20.63 6.94 31.27
C LYS A 59 -20.12 6.57 29.86
N ALA A 60 -20.92 5.89 29.05
CA ALA A 60 -20.51 5.49 27.70
C ALA A 60 -20.26 6.71 26.79
N LEU A 61 -21.16 7.70 26.83
CA LEU A 61 -21.04 8.96 26.08
C LEU A 61 -19.82 9.78 26.50
N GLU A 62 -19.63 9.99 27.81
CA GLU A 62 -18.48 10.72 28.35
C GLU A 62 -17.16 10.01 28.04
N THR A 63 -17.14 8.68 28.09
CA THR A 63 -15.96 7.89 27.74
C THR A 63 -15.56 8.11 26.27
N ALA A 64 -16.53 8.09 25.36
CA ALA A 64 -16.27 8.39 23.94
C ALA A 64 -15.80 9.83 23.74
N ALA A 65 -16.49 10.81 24.32
CA ALA A 65 -16.13 12.22 24.24
C ALA A 65 -14.72 12.50 24.78
N ASN A 66 -14.36 11.90 25.92
CA ASN A 66 -13.02 12.04 26.52
C ASN A 66 -11.94 11.40 25.67
N TYR A 67 -12.21 10.24 25.05
CA TYR A 67 -11.30 9.63 24.11
C TYR A 67 -11.05 10.54 22.90
N PHE A 68 -12.10 11.08 22.28
CA PHE A 68 -11.96 11.98 21.14
C PHE A 68 -11.26 13.29 21.52
N GLN A 69 -11.61 13.89 22.66
CA GLN A 69 -10.95 15.11 23.15
C GLN A 69 -9.44 14.91 23.33
N ARG A 70 -9.05 13.80 23.96
CA ARG A 70 -7.62 13.49 24.19
C ARG A 70 -6.85 13.24 22.90
N ASN A 71 -7.51 12.66 21.89
CA ASN A 71 -6.88 12.31 20.62
C ASN A 71 -7.13 13.34 19.51
N LEU A 72 -7.79 14.46 19.81
CA LEU A 72 -8.20 15.46 18.84
C LEU A 72 -7.06 15.94 17.91
N PRO A 73 -5.82 16.17 18.38
CA PRO A 73 -4.70 16.52 17.51
C PRO A 73 -4.39 15.49 16.41
N PHE A 74 -4.76 14.22 16.63
CA PHE A 74 -4.56 13.08 15.73
C PHE A 74 -5.83 12.69 14.96
N MET A 75 -6.93 13.45 15.11
CA MET A 75 -8.21 13.18 14.44
C MET A 75 -8.50 14.19 13.32
N ARG A 76 -7.44 14.74 12.70
CA ARG A 76 -7.51 15.61 11.50
C ARG A 76 -7.77 14.77 10.25
N TYR A 77 -8.81 13.93 10.29
CA TYR A 77 -9.08 12.94 9.25
C TYR A 77 -9.34 13.55 7.87
N HIS A 78 -10.01 14.70 7.82
CA HIS A 78 -10.23 15.43 6.57
C HIS A 78 -8.92 15.76 5.84
N GLU A 79 -7.87 16.15 6.57
CA GLU A 79 -6.56 16.40 5.99
C GLU A 79 -5.85 15.12 5.59
N TYR A 80 -5.92 14.09 6.43
CA TYR A 80 -5.30 12.80 6.12
C TYR A 80 -5.88 12.21 4.83
N LEU A 81 -7.20 12.26 4.69
CA LEU A 81 -7.90 11.83 3.49
C LEU A 81 -7.55 12.70 2.27
N ALA A 82 -7.45 14.02 2.43
CA ALA A 82 -7.05 14.92 1.34
C ALA A 82 -5.62 14.64 0.84
N HIS A 83 -4.72 14.21 1.72
CA HIS A 83 -3.35 13.83 1.38
C HIS A 83 -3.20 12.34 0.97
N GLY A 84 -4.29 11.57 0.97
CA GLY A 84 -4.25 10.13 0.67
C GLY A 84 -3.55 9.29 1.76
N TRP A 85 -3.44 9.80 2.98
CA TRP A 85 -2.82 9.08 4.09
C TRP A 85 -3.77 7.99 4.63
N PRO A 86 -3.22 6.81 4.97
CA PRO A 86 -4.02 5.73 5.52
C PRO A 86 -4.55 6.08 6.92
N ILE A 87 -5.87 5.97 7.10
CA ILE A 87 -6.55 6.23 8.39
C ILE A 87 -7.05 4.96 9.09
N ALA A 88 -7.05 3.83 8.37
CA ALA A 88 -7.52 2.55 8.88
C ALA A 88 -6.36 1.72 9.43
N SER A 89 -6.53 1.15 10.62
CA SER A 89 -5.51 0.27 11.22
C SER A 89 -5.29 -0.99 10.39
N GLY A 90 -6.31 -1.49 9.68
CA GLY A 90 -6.19 -2.70 8.85
C GLY A 90 -5.11 -2.61 7.77
N VAL A 91 -4.90 -1.44 7.15
CA VAL A 91 -3.82 -1.24 6.17
C VAL A 91 -2.46 -1.36 6.85
N ILE A 92 -2.32 -0.78 8.05
CA ILE A 92 -1.09 -0.83 8.84
C ILE A 92 -0.83 -2.24 9.38
N GLU A 93 -1.86 -2.90 9.93
CA GLU A 93 -1.79 -4.27 10.43
C GLU A 93 -1.48 -5.27 9.29
N GLY A 94 -2.09 -5.06 8.13
CA GLY A 94 -1.79 -5.82 6.91
C GLY A 94 -0.34 -5.66 6.49
N ALA A 95 0.16 -4.41 6.45
CA ALA A 95 1.56 -4.13 6.16
C ALA A 95 2.50 -4.77 7.19
N CYS A 96 2.24 -4.65 8.49
CA CYS A 96 3.04 -5.29 9.54
C CYS A 96 3.04 -6.82 9.43
N ARG A 97 1.89 -7.42 9.14
CA ARG A 97 1.78 -8.87 8.94
C ARG A 97 2.59 -9.30 7.73
N HIS A 98 2.32 -8.71 6.58
CA HIS A 98 2.92 -9.10 5.31
C HIS A 98 4.42 -8.82 5.29
N LEU A 99 4.85 -7.59 5.61
CA LEU A 99 6.25 -7.18 5.53
C LEU A 99 7.11 -7.80 6.63
N VAL A 100 6.62 -7.76 7.88
CA VAL A 100 7.40 -8.17 9.06
C VAL A 100 7.15 -9.62 9.42
N LYS A 101 5.91 -9.99 9.78
CA LYS A 101 5.64 -11.29 10.40
C LYS A 101 6.00 -12.46 9.49
N ASP A 102 5.58 -12.41 8.23
CA ASP A 102 5.79 -13.50 7.28
C ASP A 102 7.27 -13.81 7.05
N ARG A 103 8.18 -12.86 7.36
CA ARG A 103 9.62 -13.07 7.22
C ARG A 103 10.35 -13.24 8.54
N CYS A 104 9.94 -12.54 9.59
CA CYS A 104 10.70 -12.45 10.84
C CYS A 104 10.19 -13.38 11.95
N GLU A 105 8.95 -13.89 11.86
CA GLU A 105 8.30 -14.71 12.91
C GLU A 105 8.21 -16.21 12.55
N LEU A 106 9.03 -16.70 11.61
CA LEU A 106 9.07 -18.13 11.28
C LEU A 106 9.87 -18.93 12.32
N SER A 107 9.55 -20.22 12.43
CA SER A 107 10.17 -21.12 13.43
C SER A 107 11.69 -21.18 13.31
N GLY A 108 12.38 -21.14 14.46
CA GLY A 108 13.84 -21.22 14.55
C GLY A 108 14.58 -19.93 14.17
N MET A 109 13.88 -18.86 13.77
CA MET A 109 14.54 -17.61 13.40
C MET A 109 15.00 -16.80 14.60
N ARG A 110 16.20 -16.24 14.48
CA ARG A 110 16.76 -15.27 15.43
C ARG A 110 17.34 -14.11 14.65
N TRP A 111 16.94 -12.90 15.03
CA TRP A 111 17.37 -11.68 14.37
C TRP A 111 18.05 -10.75 15.36
N SER A 112 19.18 -10.18 14.97
CA SER A 112 19.61 -8.92 15.57
C SER A 112 18.73 -7.79 15.02
N GLN A 113 18.56 -6.71 15.79
CA GLN A 113 17.79 -5.55 15.34
C GLN A 113 18.29 -5.02 13.99
N ALA A 114 19.61 -4.84 13.85
CA ALA A 114 20.22 -4.40 12.60
C ALA A 114 19.99 -5.38 11.44
N GLY A 115 20.02 -6.70 11.72
CA GLY A 115 19.77 -7.73 10.70
C GLY A 115 18.33 -7.71 10.20
N ALA A 116 17.36 -7.62 11.12
CA ALA A 116 15.94 -7.49 10.78
C ALA A 116 15.69 -6.21 9.97
N GLU A 117 16.20 -5.06 10.43
CA GLU A 117 16.01 -3.77 9.77
C GLU A 117 16.54 -3.78 8.32
N ASN A 118 17.75 -4.29 8.10
CA ASN A 118 18.34 -4.38 6.77
C ASN A 118 17.52 -5.29 5.84
N LEU A 119 17.04 -6.42 6.35
CA LEU A 119 16.21 -7.32 5.58
C LEU A 119 14.84 -6.71 5.24
N LEU A 120 14.19 -6.06 6.22
CA LEU A 120 12.89 -5.42 6.02
C LEU A 120 12.97 -4.27 5.02
N ARG A 121 14.06 -3.48 5.02
CA ARG A 121 14.31 -2.46 3.99
C ARG A 121 14.40 -3.07 2.59
N LEU A 122 15.16 -4.15 2.44
CA LEU A 122 15.29 -4.83 1.15
C LEU A 122 13.96 -5.45 0.70
N ARG A 123 13.20 -6.00 1.64
CA ARG A 123 11.87 -6.54 1.37
C ARG A 123 10.90 -5.45 0.96
N ALA A 124 10.89 -4.29 1.60
CA ALA A 124 10.04 -3.17 1.22
C ALA A 124 10.27 -2.75 -0.24
N VAL A 125 11.53 -2.70 -0.68
CA VAL A 125 11.90 -2.47 -2.10
C VAL A 125 11.31 -3.54 -3.01
N ALA A 126 11.41 -4.82 -2.62
CA ALA A 126 10.89 -5.92 -3.42
C ALA A 126 9.35 -5.91 -3.53
N GLU A 127 8.65 -5.72 -2.41
CA GLU A 127 7.18 -5.69 -2.34
C GLU A 127 6.60 -4.49 -3.09
N ASN A 128 7.32 -3.37 -3.13
CA ASN A 128 6.93 -2.19 -3.92
C ASN A 128 7.19 -2.35 -5.44
N GLY A 129 7.88 -3.41 -5.87
CA GLY A 129 8.29 -3.60 -7.27
C GLY A 129 9.51 -2.76 -7.69
N ASP A 130 10.22 -2.15 -6.74
CA ASP A 130 11.35 -1.25 -6.99
C ASP A 130 12.71 -1.98 -7.11
N TRP A 131 12.68 -3.30 -7.26
CA TRP A 131 13.88 -4.14 -7.22
C TRP A 131 14.94 -3.71 -8.24
N ASP A 132 14.56 -3.55 -9.50
CA ASP A 132 15.48 -3.19 -10.58
C ASP A 132 16.05 -1.78 -10.38
N HIS A 133 15.20 -0.82 -10.00
CA HIS A 133 15.62 0.55 -9.72
C HIS A 133 16.63 0.60 -8.56
N TYR A 134 16.35 -0.11 -7.47
CA TYR A 134 17.27 -0.20 -6.34
C TYR A 134 18.60 -0.85 -6.72
N HIS A 135 18.57 -1.93 -7.51
CA HIS A 135 19.80 -2.58 -7.97
C HIS A 135 20.63 -1.68 -8.89
N GLN A 136 19.99 -0.89 -9.76
CA GLN A 136 20.68 0.12 -10.56
C GLN A 136 21.32 1.19 -9.68
N PHE A 137 20.57 1.77 -8.75
CA PHE A 137 21.07 2.73 -7.78
C PHE A 137 22.26 2.18 -6.98
N ARG A 138 22.15 0.97 -6.44
CA ARG A 138 23.21 0.29 -5.69
C ARG A 138 24.48 0.11 -6.54
N LYS A 139 24.36 -0.27 -7.82
CA LYS A 139 25.49 -0.39 -8.74
C LYS A 139 26.20 0.95 -8.92
N GLN A 140 25.45 2.02 -9.14
CA GLN A 140 25.97 3.38 -9.30
C GLN A 140 26.72 3.85 -8.05
N GLN A 141 26.09 3.72 -6.88
CA GLN A 141 26.69 4.09 -5.58
C GLN A 141 27.97 3.31 -5.29
N ARG A 142 27.98 2.00 -5.55
CA ARG A 142 29.19 1.18 -5.37
C ARG A 142 30.32 1.60 -6.29
N HIS A 143 30.01 1.92 -7.54
CA HIS A 143 31.01 2.38 -8.51
C HIS A 143 31.61 3.73 -8.09
N GLN A 144 30.77 4.69 -7.70
CA GLN A 144 31.23 5.98 -7.20
C GLN A 144 32.13 5.83 -5.96
N ARG A 145 31.78 4.95 -5.02
CA ARG A 145 32.60 4.70 -3.82
C ARG A 145 33.98 4.09 -4.14
N LEU A 146 34.06 3.22 -5.14
CA LEU A 146 35.30 2.50 -5.48
C LEU A 146 36.20 3.29 -6.44
N TYR A 147 35.62 4.03 -7.37
CA TYR A 147 36.33 4.67 -8.49
C TYR A 147 36.22 6.19 -8.50
N LEU A 148 35.54 6.79 -7.52
CA LEU A 148 35.35 8.25 -7.35
C LEU A 148 34.80 8.94 -8.60
N SER A 149 34.12 8.19 -9.46
CA SER A 149 33.53 8.66 -10.72
C SER A 149 32.11 8.13 -10.87
N PRO A 150 31.21 8.85 -11.59
CA PRO A 150 29.89 8.33 -11.88
C PRO A 150 30.01 7.08 -12.75
N SER A 151 29.28 6.01 -12.41
CA SER A 151 29.22 4.86 -13.33
C SER A 151 28.60 5.33 -14.64
N GLN A 152 29.33 5.20 -15.74
CA GLN A 152 28.72 5.30 -17.06
C GLN A 152 27.56 4.31 -17.12
N ARG A 153 26.42 4.71 -17.70
CA ARG A 153 25.37 3.75 -18.08
C ARG A 153 25.95 2.86 -19.17
N CYS A 154 26.81 1.94 -18.78
CA CYS A 154 27.32 0.90 -19.64
C CYS A 154 26.11 0.00 -19.89
N ARG A 155 25.55 0.11 -21.10
CA ARG A 155 24.68 -0.93 -21.65
C ARG A 155 25.31 -2.26 -21.31
N THR A 156 24.53 -3.24 -20.89
CA THR A 156 25.11 -4.55 -20.62
C THR A 156 25.83 -5.06 -21.87
N PRO A 157 26.87 -5.91 -21.77
CA PRO A 157 27.54 -6.44 -22.96
C PRO A 157 26.56 -7.02 -23.99
N GLU A 158 25.44 -7.59 -23.53
CA GLU A 158 24.32 -8.06 -24.34
C GLU A 158 23.60 -6.91 -25.05
N GLU A 159 23.23 -5.83 -24.35
CA GLU A 159 22.62 -4.63 -24.96
C GLU A 159 23.57 -3.92 -25.94
N GLN A 160 24.88 -3.92 -25.65
CA GLN A 160 25.90 -3.41 -26.55
C GLN A 160 26.03 -4.29 -27.80
N ALA A 161 26.00 -5.61 -27.64
CA ALA A 161 26.02 -6.57 -28.74
C ALA A 161 24.76 -6.45 -29.60
N LEU A 162 23.57 -6.35 -29.00
CA LEU A 162 22.30 -6.14 -29.70
C LEU A 162 22.28 -4.80 -30.44
N ALA A 163 22.73 -3.71 -29.81
CA ALA A 163 22.80 -2.41 -30.47
C ALA A 163 23.78 -2.40 -31.67
N ARG A 164 24.94 -3.07 -31.54
CA ARG A 164 25.91 -3.24 -32.63
C ARG A 164 25.37 -4.14 -33.75
N ALA A 165 24.65 -5.20 -33.39
CA ALA A 165 24.06 -6.12 -34.35
C ALA A 165 22.91 -5.46 -35.14
N SER A 166 22.07 -4.67 -34.46
CA SER A 166 21.00 -3.87 -35.08
C SER A 166 21.54 -2.78 -36.00
N SER A 167 22.66 -2.13 -35.67
CA SER A 167 23.29 -1.12 -36.52
C SER A 167 24.03 -1.70 -37.73
N SER A 168 24.43 -2.97 -37.67
CA SER A 168 25.10 -3.67 -38.77
C SER A 168 24.13 -4.29 -39.79
N GLY A 169 22.81 -4.20 -39.60
CA GLY A 169 21.80 -4.80 -40.49
C GLY A 169 21.85 -6.34 -40.57
N LYS A 170 22.57 -7.01 -39.65
CA LYS A 170 22.82 -8.46 -39.68
C LYS A 170 21.88 -9.28 -38.79
N ILE A 171 20.92 -8.66 -38.12
CA ILE A 171 19.91 -9.39 -37.34
C ILE A 171 18.83 -9.88 -38.31
N ILE A 172 18.90 -11.16 -38.67
CA ILE A 172 17.79 -11.85 -39.33
C ILE A 172 16.69 -12.00 -38.26
N SER A 173 15.54 -11.38 -38.48
CA SER A 173 14.36 -11.60 -37.64
C SER A 173 13.99 -13.08 -37.70
N PHE A 174 13.64 -13.68 -36.56
CA PHE A 174 13.19 -15.08 -36.51
C PHE A 174 12.01 -15.34 -37.46
N GLN A 175 11.16 -14.32 -37.71
CA GLN A 175 10.09 -14.39 -38.70
C GLN A 175 10.61 -14.50 -40.15
N GLN A 176 11.66 -13.74 -40.51
CA GLN A 176 12.27 -13.81 -41.85
C GLN A 176 12.95 -15.16 -42.13
N ALA A 177 13.52 -15.80 -41.12
CA ALA A 177 14.15 -17.12 -41.27
C ALA A 177 13.13 -18.27 -41.46
N VAL A 178 11.88 -18.07 -41.01
CA VAL A 178 10.78 -19.03 -41.14
C VAL A 178 10.09 -18.90 -42.50
N GLU A 179 9.97 -17.67 -43.04
CA GLU A 179 9.37 -17.41 -44.36
C GLU A 179 10.27 -17.90 -45.52
N GLY A 180 11.60 -17.78 -45.40
CA GLY A 180 12.53 -18.23 -46.44
C GLY A 180 12.58 -19.75 -46.67
N ARG A 181 11.94 -20.56 -45.80
CA ARG A 181 11.86 -22.03 -45.94
C ARG A 181 10.58 -22.54 -46.60
N ARG A 182 9.61 -21.67 -46.91
CA ARG A 182 8.37 -22.06 -47.61
C ARG A 182 8.34 -21.48 -49.03
N GLN A 183 9.08 -22.10 -49.95
CA GLN A 183 8.77 -21.99 -51.39
C GLN A 183 8.10 -23.30 -51.84
N PRO A 184 6.87 -23.27 -52.39
CA PRO A 184 6.25 -24.45 -52.94
C PRO A 184 6.92 -24.82 -54.28
N LYS A 185 7.52 -26.00 -54.34
CA LYS A 185 7.83 -26.66 -55.62
C LYS A 185 6.51 -27.13 -56.20
N ASP A 186 5.94 -26.40 -57.16
CA ASP A 186 5.06 -26.95 -58.20
C ASP A 186 4.63 -25.85 -59.17
N GLN A 187 5.36 -25.70 -60.29
CA GLN A 187 4.81 -25.45 -61.62
C GLN A 187 5.93 -25.26 -62.63
N GLN A 188 6.25 -26.33 -63.38
CA GLN A 188 6.53 -26.27 -64.82
C GLN A 188 6.84 -27.66 -65.35
N GLN A 189 5.83 -28.29 -65.97
CA GLN A 189 5.97 -29.02 -67.22
C GLN A 189 4.58 -29.50 -67.69
N ARG A 190 3.93 -28.67 -68.52
CA ARG A 190 3.07 -29.13 -69.60
C ARG A 190 3.52 -28.44 -70.88
N SER A 191 3.55 -29.25 -71.95
CA SER A 191 3.57 -28.90 -73.37
C SER A 191 4.92 -28.79 -74.07
N ALA A 192 5.35 -29.90 -74.68
CA ALA A 192 5.90 -29.92 -76.03
C ALA A 192 5.62 -31.29 -76.68
N ALA A 193 4.89 -31.25 -77.80
CA ALA A 193 4.72 -32.23 -78.90
C ALA A 193 4.45 -33.71 -78.56
#